data_AF-S5MDN2-F1
#
_entry.id   AF-S5MDN2-F1
#
_cell.length_a   1.000
_cell.length_b   1.000
_cell.length_c   1.000
_cell.angle_alpha   90.00
_cell.angle_beta   90.00
_cell.angle_gamma   90.00
#
_symmetry.space_group_name_H-M   'P 1'
#
loop_
_entity.id
_entity.type
_entity.pdbx_description
1 polymer ?
#
loop_
_entity_poly.entity_id
_entity_poly.type
_entity_poly.pdbx_seq_one_letter_code
_entity_poly.pdbx_strand_id
1 'polypeptide(L)'
;MKKNLSLIAYISISISFICQILVISLVKPIYLKLNKNELDQLVYIIIVLSAMILLIFGVITLILLIKNTVKSTFIGSIILITLGVLLIPTIFSYTWIFGIINIICGVIMIIIGSIHLKTTREYL
;
A
#
# COMPACT_ATOMS: atom_id res chain seq x y z
N MET A 1 0.02 -11.62 -21.41
CA MET A 1 0.48 -10.44 -20.62
C MET A 1 -0.38 -10.12 -19.39
N LYS A 2 -1.73 -10.17 -19.44
CA LYS A 2 -2.61 -9.78 -18.31
C LYS A 2 -2.34 -10.53 -16.98
N LYS A 3 -2.05 -11.84 -17.00
CA LYS A 3 -1.78 -12.64 -15.79
C LYS A 3 -0.53 -12.20 -15.02
N ASN A 4 0.54 -11.80 -15.71
CA ASN A 4 1.78 -11.41 -15.06
C ASN A 4 1.63 -10.06 -14.34
N LEU A 5 0.85 -9.12 -14.88
CA LEU A 5 0.56 -7.85 -14.22
C LEU A 5 -0.28 -8.02 -12.95
N SER A 6 -1.31 -8.86 -13.00
CA SER A 6 -2.12 -9.15 -11.81
C SER A 6 -1.30 -9.86 -10.73
N LEU A 7 -0.37 -10.75 -11.11
CA LEU A 7 0.56 -11.37 -10.17
C LEU A 7 1.44 -10.32 -9.46
N ILE A 8 2.01 -9.37 -10.21
CA ILE A 8 2.84 -8.32 -9.62
C ILE A 8 2.01 -7.42 -8.69
N ALA A 9 0.75 -7.15 -9.03
CA ALA A 9 -0.16 -6.42 -8.13
C ALA A 9 -0.38 -7.18 -6.81
N TYR A 10 -0.65 -8.49 -6.87
CA TYR A 10 -0.81 -9.32 -5.66
C TYR A 10 0.44 -9.33 -4.79
N ILE A 11 1.62 -9.49 -5.40
CA ILE A 11 2.91 -9.46 -4.70
C ILE A 11 3.09 -8.09 -4.03
N SER A 12 2.87 -7.00 -4.75
CA SER A 12 3.02 -5.65 -4.22
C SER A 12 2.07 -5.35 -3.06
N ILE A 13 0.79 -5.75 -3.18
CA ILE A 13 -0.19 -5.63 -2.10
C ILE A 13 0.23 -6.45 -0.90
N SER A 14 0.71 -7.68 -1.10
CA SER A 14 1.14 -8.57 -0.01
C SER A 14 2.34 -8.01 0.75
N ILE A 15 3.34 -7.49 0.03
CA ILE A 15 4.52 -6.84 0.64
C ILE A 15 4.09 -5.60 1.43
N SER A 16 3.21 -4.77 0.86
CA SER A 16 2.67 -3.60 1.56
C SER A 16 1.92 -4.01 2.83
N PHE A 17 1.12 -5.08 2.78
CA PHE A 17 0.38 -5.61 3.92
C PHE A 17 1.31 -6.03 5.07
N ILE A 18 2.34 -6.82 4.74
CA ILE A 18 3.37 -7.22 5.70
C ILE A 18 4.07 -5.98 6.26
N CYS A 19 4.38 -4.99 5.43
CA CYS A 19 5.01 -3.75 5.87
C CYS A 19 4.14 -3.02 6.90
N GLN A 20 2.82 -2.91 6.70
CA GLN A 20 1.94 -2.27 7.69
C GLN A 20 1.89 -3.04 9.01
N ILE A 21 1.85 -4.38 8.98
CA ILE A 21 1.89 -5.21 10.19
C ILE A 21 3.21 -4.99 10.96
N LEU A 22 4.32 -4.89 10.24
CA LEU A 22 5.63 -4.61 10.82
C LEU A 22 5.70 -3.18 11.38
N VAL A 23 5.11 -2.18 10.72
CA VAL A 23 5.03 -0.80 11.24
C VAL A 23 4.33 -0.81 12.60
N ILE A 24 3.15 -1.43 12.71
CA ILE A 24 2.38 -1.46 13.96
C ILE A 24 3.17 -2.13 15.09
N SER A 25 3.85 -3.22 14.77
CA SER A 25 4.58 -4.03 15.75
C SER A 25 5.93 -3.43 16.15
N LEU A 26 6.63 -2.78 15.22
CA LEU A 26 8.06 -2.47 15.36
C LEU A 26 8.41 -0.98 15.26
N VAL A 27 7.47 -0.08 14.92
CA VAL A 27 7.81 1.35 14.77
C VAL A 27 8.38 1.95 16.07
N LYS A 28 7.81 1.61 17.23
CA LYS A 28 8.27 2.12 18.53
C LYS A 28 9.69 1.64 18.90
N PRO A 29 10.01 0.34 18.91
CA PRO A 29 11.37 -0.12 19.23
C PRO A 29 12.41 0.34 18.21
N ILE A 30 12.05 0.44 16.91
CA ILE A 30 12.96 0.93 15.87
C ILE A 30 13.21 2.44 16.06
N TYR A 31 12.19 3.23 16.33
CA TYR A 31 12.33 4.67 16.55
C TYR A 31 13.23 4.98 17.74
N LEU A 32 13.04 4.25 18.86
CA LEU A 32 13.89 4.39 20.04
C LEU A 32 15.36 4.11 19.72
N LYS A 33 15.63 3.07 18.94
CA LYS A 33 17.00 2.70 18.57
C LYS A 33 17.66 3.71 17.63
N LEU A 34 16.89 4.35 16.75
CA LEU A 34 17.40 5.32 15.77
C LEU A 34 17.61 6.71 16.38
N ASN A 35 16.65 7.20 17.17
CA ASN A 35 16.64 8.58 17.66
C ASN A 35 17.09 8.73 19.11
N LYS A 36 17.34 7.60 19.82
CA LYS A 36 17.65 7.55 21.26
C LYS A 36 16.58 8.18 22.17
N ASN A 37 15.41 8.47 21.62
CA ASN A 37 14.27 9.08 22.29
C ASN A 37 13.03 8.20 22.09
N GLU A 38 12.12 8.20 23.05
CA GLU A 38 10.84 7.53 22.89
C GLU A 38 9.94 8.26 21.87
N LEU A 39 9.17 7.49 21.13
CA LEU A 39 8.15 8.02 20.24
C LEU A 39 6.96 8.50 21.09
N ASP A 40 6.53 9.75 20.88
CA ASP A 40 5.34 10.32 21.51
C ASP A 40 4.12 9.40 21.29
N GLN A 41 3.34 9.18 22.34
CA GLN A 41 2.15 8.33 22.31
C GLN A 41 1.10 8.80 21.31
N LEU A 42 0.88 10.11 21.18
CA LEU A 42 -0.07 10.67 20.20
C LEU A 42 0.39 10.38 18.78
N VAL A 43 1.68 10.56 18.50
CA VAL A 43 2.28 10.26 17.19
C VAL A 43 2.18 8.76 16.88
N TYR A 44 2.44 7.90 17.86
CA TYR A 44 2.29 6.45 17.71
C TYR A 44 0.86 6.05 17.35
N ILE A 45 -0.15 6.61 18.04
CA ILE A 45 -1.57 6.32 17.76
C ILE A 45 -1.91 6.72 16.32
N ILE A 46 -1.47 7.89 15.85
CA ILE A 46 -1.70 8.35 14.47
C ILE A 46 -1.07 7.39 13.46
N ILE A 47 0.16 6.94 13.72
CA ILE A 47 0.86 5.96 12.86
C ILE A 47 0.07 4.66 12.79
N VAL A 48 -0.37 4.10 13.92
CA VAL A 48 -1.14 2.85 13.95
C VAL A 48 -2.48 3.00 13.23
N LEU A 49 -3.21 4.10 13.44
CA LEU A 49 -4.47 4.37 12.73
C LEU A 49 -4.25 4.48 11.22
N SER A 50 -3.20 5.16 10.77
CA SER A 50 -2.89 5.25 9.34
C SER A 50 -2.56 3.88 8.73
N ALA A 51 -1.79 3.05 9.43
CA ALA A 51 -1.46 1.69 9.00
C ALA A 51 -2.71 0.79 8.92
N MET A 52 -3.63 0.92 9.88
CA MET A 52 -4.93 0.23 9.87
C MET A 52 -5.78 0.63 8.66
N ILE A 53 -5.86 1.92 8.35
CA ILE A 53 -6.58 2.41 7.16
C ILE A 53 -5.98 1.81 5.90
N LEU A 54 -4.64 1.85 5.76
CA LEU A 54 -3.95 1.26 4.60
C LEU A 54 -4.21 -0.24 4.45
N LEU A 55 -4.27 -0.98 5.56
CA LEU A 55 -4.65 -2.41 5.55
C LEU A 55 -6.07 -2.62 5.03
N ILE A 56 -7.06 -1.83 5.50
CA ILE A 56 -8.45 -1.92 5.04
C ILE A 56 -8.54 -1.68 3.53
N PHE A 57 -7.89 -0.62 3.03
CA PHE A 57 -7.84 -0.34 1.59
C PHE A 57 -7.15 -1.46 0.82
N GLY A 58 -6.11 -2.08 1.38
CA GLY A 58 -5.42 -3.24 0.82
C GLY A 58 -6.35 -4.45 0.64
N VAL A 59 -7.13 -4.78 1.68
CA VAL A 59 -8.11 -5.88 1.63
C VAL A 59 -9.19 -5.62 0.57
N ILE A 60 -9.75 -4.40 0.54
CA ILE A 60 -10.77 -4.02 -0.45
C ILE A 60 -10.22 -4.18 -1.87
N THR A 61 -8.99 -3.71 -2.12
CA THR A 61 -8.31 -3.82 -3.43
C THR A 61 -8.13 -5.28 -3.82
N LEU A 62 -7.71 -6.13 -2.88
CA LEU A 62 -7.50 -7.56 -3.11
C LEU A 62 -8.81 -8.27 -3.51
N ILE A 63 -9.91 -8.00 -2.80
CA ILE A 63 -11.24 -8.56 -3.11
C ILE A 63 -11.69 -8.16 -4.53
N LEU A 64 -11.50 -6.90 -4.90
CA LEU A 64 -11.90 -6.39 -6.22
C LEU A 64 -11.06 -6.98 -7.36
N LEU A 65 -9.77 -7.20 -7.14
CA LEU A 65 -8.90 -7.87 -8.11
C LEU A 65 -9.27 -9.35 -8.28
N ILE A 66 -9.57 -10.06 -7.19
CA ILE A 66 -9.99 -11.48 -7.22
C ILE A 66 -11.31 -11.66 -7.97
N LYS A 67 -12.28 -10.76 -7.76
CA LYS A 67 -13.59 -10.83 -8.45
C LYS A 67 -13.47 -10.77 -9.97
N ASN A 68 -12.41 -10.15 -10.51
CA ASN A 68 -11.99 -10.18 -11.91
C ASN A 68 -13.11 -9.96 -12.96
N THR A 69 -14.08 -9.09 -12.68
CA THR A 69 -15.06 -8.61 -13.68
C THR A 69 -14.60 -7.27 -14.26
N VAL A 70 -14.97 -6.93 -15.50
CA VAL A 70 -14.54 -5.68 -16.17
C VAL A 70 -14.79 -4.43 -15.31
N LYS A 71 -15.96 -4.35 -14.66
CA LYS A 71 -16.30 -3.25 -13.73
C LYS A 71 -15.44 -3.28 -12.46
N SER A 72 -15.17 -4.47 -11.91
CA SER A 72 -14.36 -4.64 -10.70
C SER A 72 -12.87 -4.36 -10.95
N THR A 73 -12.34 -4.72 -12.12
CA THR A 73 -10.95 -4.43 -12.49
C THR A 73 -10.75 -2.94 -12.74
N PHE A 74 -11.73 -2.24 -13.31
CA PHE A 74 -11.68 -0.78 -13.45
C PHE A 74 -11.63 -0.08 -12.08
N ILE A 75 -12.58 -0.38 -11.19
CA ILE A 75 -12.63 0.19 -9.83
C ILE A 75 -11.38 -0.21 -9.03
N GLY A 76 -10.97 -1.47 -9.11
CA GLY A 76 -9.77 -1.97 -8.45
C GLY A 76 -8.50 -1.26 -8.91
N SER A 77 -8.39 -0.88 -10.18
CA SER A 77 -7.25 -0.12 -10.71
C SER A 77 -7.19 1.30 -10.15
N ILE A 78 -8.34 1.97 -10.01
CA ILE A 78 -8.43 3.29 -9.39
C ILE A 78 -7.99 3.21 -7.94
N ILE A 79 -8.54 2.26 -7.17
CA ILE A 79 -8.19 2.08 -5.76
C ILE A 79 -6.71 1.72 -5.61
N LEU A 80 -6.16 0.89 -6.51
CA LEU A 80 -4.73 0.55 -6.51
C LEU A 80 -3.84 1.78 -6.71
N ILE A 81 -4.21 2.69 -7.62
CA ILE A 81 -3.50 3.96 -7.81
C ILE A 81 -3.63 4.83 -6.55
N THR A 82 -4.84 4.97 -6.00
CA THR A 82 -5.08 5.74 -4.77
C THR A 82 -4.25 5.21 -3.61
N LEU A 83 -4.22 3.89 -3.42
CA LEU A 83 -3.42 3.23 -2.39
C LEU A 83 -1.93 3.51 -2.60
N GLY A 84 -1.47 3.43 -3.85
CA GLY A 84 -0.07 3.76 -4.17
C GLY A 84 0.31 5.21 -3.85
N VAL A 85 -0.59 6.18 -4.10
CA VAL A 85 -0.38 7.59 -3.72
C VAL A 85 -0.36 7.76 -2.20
N LEU A 86 -1.25 7.07 -1.47
CA LEU A 86 -1.30 7.13 -0.01
C LEU A 86 -0.07 6.52 0.68
N LEU A 87 0.65 5.61 0.00
CA LEU A 87 1.90 5.04 0.52
C LEU A 87 3.09 6.02 0.42
N ILE A 88 3.08 6.99 -0.49
CA ILE A 88 4.19 7.94 -0.67
C ILE A 88 4.50 8.79 0.57
N PRO A 89 3.52 9.46 1.22
CA PRO A 89 3.81 10.31 2.38
C PRO A 89 4.30 9.54 3.61
N THR A 90 4.21 8.20 3.62
CA THR A 90 4.65 7.38 4.76
C THR A 90 6.13 7.50 5.08
N ILE A 91 6.97 8.00 4.17
CA ILE A 91 8.39 8.30 4.45
C ILE A 91 8.59 9.39 5.49
N PHE A 92 7.64 10.33 5.59
CA PHE A 92 7.70 11.41 6.58
C PHE A 92 7.03 11.00 7.89
N SER A 93 6.03 10.12 7.81
CA SER A 93 5.22 9.73 8.96
C SER A 93 5.81 8.54 9.73
N TYR A 94 6.45 7.60 9.03
CA TYR A 94 7.06 6.41 9.62
C TYR A 94 8.58 6.59 9.69
N THR A 95 9.29 5.56 10.15
CA THR A 95 10.74 5.52 10.00
C THR A 95 11.10 5.36 8.52
N TRP A 96 12.25 5.91 8.11
CA TRP A 96 12.72 5.86 6.73
C TRP A 96 12.78 4.43 6.17
N ILE A 97 13.03 3.43 7.03
CA ILE A 97 13.08 2.00 6.68
C ILE A 97 11.73 1.54 6.11
N PHE A 98 10.63 1.79 6.84
CA PHE A 98 9.29 1.41 6.38
C PHE A 98 8.80 2.34 5.26
N GLY A 99 9.17 3.61 5.32
CA GLY A 99 8.85 4.61 4.29
C GLY A 99 9.34 4.22 2.90
N ILE A 100 10.60 3.79 2.78
CA ILE A 100 11.18 3.38 1.49
C ILE A 100 10.45 2.16 0.92
N ILE A 101 10.16 1.15 1.74
CA ILE A 101 9.43 -0.05 1.30
C ILE A 101 8.05 0.32 0.77
N ASN A 102 7.34 1.20 1.48
CA ASN A 102 6.03 1.69 1.08
C ASN A 102 6.09 2.51 -0.22
N ILE A 103 7.08 3.38 -0.41
CA ILE A 103 7.25 4.13 -1.65
C ILE A 103 7.47 3.19 -2.84
N ILE A 104 8.36 2.19 -2.70
CA ILE A 104 8.62 1.22 -3.78
C ILE A 104 7.32 0.48 -4.14
N CYS A 105 6.58 0.01 -3.14
CA CYS A 105 5.29 -0.64 -3.37
C CYS A 105 4.30 0.33 -4.02
N GLY A 106 4.21 1.57 -3.56
CA GLY A 106 3.29 2.56 -4.08
C GLY A 106 3.54 2.91 -5.55
N VAL A 107 4.81 3.07 -5.94
CA VAL A 107 5.19 3.30 -7.34
C VAL A 107 4.79 2.11 -8.22
N ILE A 108 5.07 0.88 -7.77
CA ILE A 108 4.69 -0.34 -8.50
C ILE A 108 3.16 -0.42 -8.67
N MET A 109 2.40 -0.14 -7.61
CA MET A 109 0.94 -0.12 -7.63
C MET A 109 0.38 0.93 -8.61
N ILE A 110 0.93 2.15 -8.62
CA ILE A 110 0.52 3.22 -9.55
C ILE A 110 0.76 2.78 -10.99
N ILE A 111 1.92 2.21 -11.29
CA ILE A 111 2.26 1.76 -12.65
C ILE A 111 1.29 0.67 -13.10
N ILE A 112 1.08 -0.36 -12.29
CA ILE A 112 0.20 -1.48 -12.63
C ILE A 112 -1.25 -1.04 -12.74
N GLY A 113 -1.73 -0.22 -11.81
CA GLY A 113 -3.07 0.33 -11.84
C GLY A 113 -3.31 1.17 -13.10
N SER A 114 -2.32 1.97 -13.51
CA SER A 114 -2.42 2.77 -14.74
C SER A 114 -2.48 1.89 -15.99
N ILE A 115 -1.67 0.82 -16.05
CA ILE A 115 -1.70 -0.15 -17.16
C ILE A 115 -3.05 -0.88 -17.22
N HIS A 116 -3.56 -1.34 -16.08
CA HIS A 116 -4.87 -2.00 -16.01
C HIS A 116 -6.02 -1.04 -16.38
N LEU A 117 -5.96 0.22 -15.96
CA LEU A 117 -6.98 1.21 -16.29
C LEU A 117 -7.03 1.52 -17.79
N LYS A 118 -5.87 1.74 -18.43
CA LYS A 118 -5.76 1.92 -19.89
C LYS A 118 -6.32 0.72 -20.64
N THR A 119 -5.86 -0.48 -20.29
CA THR A 119 -6.28 -1.72 -20.95
C THR A 119 -7.72 -2.11 -20.67
N THR A 120 -8.39 -1.57 -19.65
CA THR A 120 -9.82 -1.83 -19.42
C THR A 120 -10.69 -0.83 -20.18
N ARG A 121 -10.23 0.42 -20.34
CA ARG A 121 -10.92 1.47 -21.11
C ARG A 121 -10.99 1.16 -22.61
N GLU A 122 -10.00 0.47 -23.15
CA GLU A 122 -9.99 0.05 -24.57
C GLU A 122 -11.05 -1.02 -24.91
N TYR A 123 -11.67 -1.66 -23.90
CA TYR A 123 -12.69 -2.71 -24.09
C TYR A 123 -14.09 -2.30 -23.60
N LEU A 124 -14.27 -1.04 -23.19
CA LEU A 124 -15.54 -0.41 -22.81
C LEU A 124 -16.03 0.47 -23.96
#